data_AF-A0A1G9TJ53-F1
#
_entry.id   AF-A0A1G9TJ53-F1
#
_cell.length_a   1.000
_cell.length_b   1.000
_cell.length_c   1.000
_cell.angle_alpha   90.00
_cell.angle_beta   90.00
_cell.angle_gamma   90.00
#
_symmetry.space_group_name_H-M   'P 1'
#
loop_
_entity.id
_entity.type
_entity.pdbx_description
1 polymer ?
#
loop_
_entity_poly.entity_id
_entity_poly.type
_entity_poly.pdbx_seq_one_letter_code
_entity_poly.pdbx_strand_id
1 'polypeptide(L)'
;MKKIYTMLTIFLLTVILAACGTSTTTEKHDKPEETATDNTQQTTPEETENIETETETETETATDTDSAQSADSPEVVLEGTTTESDSQNYSITVVEGYELTGEEPNKDLLFNQNNDLQSMRIETFSADEATIEDVQENLVTTLQASNESSTVTEIKDENLIPTNEAIKNTSAHQIDTPEGKVSGYVFEREGLIVKLTVFDTVETPALETFVQMAETIKIK
;
A
#
# COMPACT_ATOMS: atom_id res chain seq x y z
N MET A 1 -49.13 51.89 17.52
CA MET A 1 -49.65 51.30 18.78
C MET A 1 -50.16 49.90 18.48
N LYS A 2 -49.71 48.91 19.28
CA LYS A 2 -50.25 47.56 19.63
C LYS A 2 -51.46 47.04 18.84
N LYS A 3 -51.54 45.76 18.43
CA LYS A 3 -51.49 44.50 19.21
C LYS A 3 -50.95 43.35 18.30
N ILE A 4 -50.05 42.43 18.68
CA ILE A 4 -49.98 41.43 19.78
C ILE A 4 -50.81 40.14 19.53
N TYR A 5 -50.07 39.07 19.19
CA TYR A 5 -50.16 37.64 19.57
C TYR A 5 -51.42 36.78 19.32
N THR A 6 -51.26 35.76 18.46
CA THR A 6 -51.74 34.34 18.56
C THR A 6 -51.26 33.62 17.27
N MET A 7 -50.74 32.39 17.17
CA MET A 7 -50.53 31.19 18.00
C MET A 7 -49.33 30.44 17.38
N LEU A 8 -48.26 30.11 18.10
CA LEU A 8 -47.99 28.79 18.72
C LEU A 8 -48.47 27.57 17.91
N THR A 9 -47.57 26.92 17.17
CA THR A 9 -47.69 25.48 16.87
C THR A 9 -46.31 24.84 16.92
N ILE A 10 -46.04 24.26 18.09
CA ILE A 10 -44.97 23.31 18.35
C ILE A 10 -45.38 22.00 17.69
N PHE A 11 -44.51 21.40 16.86
CA PHE A 11 -44.49 19.95 16.71
C PHE A 11 -43.07 19.46 16.92
N LEU A 12 -42.85 19.00 18.15
CA LEU A 12 -41.65 18.36 18.67
C LEU A 12 -41.65 16.91 18.15
N LEU A 13 -40.70 16.54 17.30
CA LEU A 13 -40.47 15.15 16.90
C LEU A 13 -39.36 14.56 17.77
N THR A 14 -39.73 14.06 18.94
CA THR A 14 -38.91 13.18 19.76
C THR A 14 -39.23 11.73 19.37
N VAL A 15 -38.33 11.08 18.64
CA VAL A 15 -38.36 9.63 18.45
C VAL A 15 -37.79 8.99 19.71
N ILE A 16 -38.65 8.40 20.53
CA ILE A 16 -38.26 7.53 21.64
C ILE A 16 -38.07 6.12 21.04
N LEU A 17 -36.83 5.66 20.89
CA LEU A 17 -36.55 4.24 20.67
C LEU A 17 -36.88 3.50 21.97
N ALA A 18 -38.02 2.81 21.99
CA ALA A 18 -38.32 1.81 22.99
C ALA A 18 -37.43 0.59 22.75
N ALA A 19 -36.36 0.46 23.55
CA ALA A 19 -35.69 -0.80 23.78
C ALA A 19 -36.64 -1.71 24.59
N CYS A 20 -37.32 -2.62 23.89
CA CYS A 20 -38.03 -3.73 24.51
C CYS A 20 -37.29 -5.01 24.16
N GLY A 21 -36.73 -5.65 25.18
CA GLY A 21 -36.06 -6.93 25.05
C GLY A 21 -37.01 -8.10 24.83
N THR A 22 -36.45 -9.19 24.35
CA THR A 22 -36.92 -10.54 24.66
C THR A 22 -35.74 -11.49 24.50
N SER A 23 -35.33 -12.04 25.64
CA SER A 23 -34.53 -13.25 25.72
C SER A 23 -35.45 -14.44 25.41
N THR A 24 -35.05 -15.34 24.52
CA THR A 24 -35.54 -16.73 24.53
C THR A 24 -34.43 -17.64 24.02
N THR A 25 -34.14 -18.64 24.84
CA THR A 25 -33.09 -19.63 24.72
C THR A 25 -33.69 -20.95 24.20
N THR A 26 -32.96 -21.58 23.27
CA THR A 26 -32.92 -23.02 22.91
C THR A 26 -34.09 -23.62 22.12
N GLU A 27 -33.76 -24.23 20.97
CA GLU A 27 -33.96 -25.67 20.67
C GLU A 27 -33.14 -26.05 19.40
N LYS A 28 -32.61 -27.28 19.40
CA LYS A 28 -31.69 -27.88 18.41
C LYS A 28 -32.44 -28.44 17.19
N HIS A 29 -31.90 -28.28 15.98
CA HIS A 29 -32.03 -29.16 14.78
C HIS A 29 -31.32 -28.46 13.61
N ASP A 30 -30.72 -29.06 12.59
CA ASP A 30 -30.11 -30.36 12.35
C ASP A 30 -29.09 -30.13 11.22
N LYS A 31 -28.09 -30.99 11.14
CA LYS A 31 -26.98 -30.97 10.18
C LYS A 31 -27.49 -31.37 8.77
N PRO A 32 -27.03 -30.76 7.66
CA PRO A 32 -27.14 -31.38 6.35
C PRO A 32 -25.97 -32.32 6.09
N GLU A 33 -26.36 -33.49 5.63
CA GLU A 33 -25.57 -34.66 5.27
C GLU A 33 -24.82 -34.47 3.93
N GLU A 34 -23.71 -35.19 3.81
CA GLU A 34 -22.98 -35.45 2.58
C GLU A 34 -23.88 -36.02 1.47
N THR A 35 -23.58 -35.67 0.23
CA THR A 35 -23.81 -36.57 -0.90
C THR A 35 -22.53 -36.69 -1.71
N ALA A 36 -21.92 -37.87 -1.60
CA ALA A 36 -20.97 -38.38 -2.58
C ALA A 36 -21.75 -38.86 -3.82
N THR A 37 -21.20 -38.63 -5.01
CA THR A 37 -21.47 -39.52 -6.15
C THR A 37 -20.21 -39.67 -6.99
N ASP A 38 -19.89 -40.93 -7.18
CA ASP A 38 -18.79 -41.57 -7.90
C ASP A 38 -19.07 -41.64 -9.42
N ASN A 39 -18.04 -41.43 -10.23
CA ASN A 39 -17.70 -42.17 -11.47
C ASN A 39 -16.49 -41.47 -12.12
N THR A 40 -15.27 -42.01 -12.09
CA THR A 40 -14.74 -43.20 -12.81
C THR A 40 -14.26 -42.90 -14.24
N GLN A 41 -12.93 -43.09 -14.38
CA GLN A 41 -12.13 -43.58 -15.52
C GLN A 41 -11.46 -42.67 -16.57
N GLN A 42 -10.13 -42.92 -16.67
CA GLN A 42 -9.23 -42.98 -17.85
C GLN A 42 -8.97 -41.68 -18.63
N THR A 43 -7.74 -41.35 -19.07
CA THR A 43 -6.52 -42.12 -19.35
C THR A 43 -5.32 -41.16 -19.39
N THR A 44 -4.12 -41.73 -19.20
CA THR A 44 -2.77 -41.12 -19.24
C THR A 44 -2.25 -40.93 -20.70
N PRO A 45 -0.94 -40.67 -20.96
CA PRO A 45 -0.36 -39.47 -21.57
C PRO A 45 0.24 -39.72 -22.98
N GLU A 46 0.83 -38.69 -23.61
CA GLU A 46 2.04 -38.72 -24.49
C GLU A 46 2.21 -37.27 -25.04
N GLU A 47 3.33 -36.56 -24.87
CA GLU A 47 4.61 -36.67 -25.63
C GLU A 47 4.37 -36.49 -27.16
N THR A 48 5.07 -35.69 -27.95
CA THR A 48 6.51 -35.35 -28.00
C THR A 48 6.72 -34.15 -28.97
N GLU A 49 7.82 -33.41 -28.76
CA GLU A 49 8.74 -32.75 -29.73
C GLU A 49 8.28 -32.18 -31.10
N ASN A 50 8.74 -30.97 -31.44
CA ASN A 50 9.91 -30.69 -32.33
C ASN A 50 10.05 -29.16 -32.57
N ILE A 51 11.05 -28.45 -32.05
CA ILE A 51 12.33 -27.98 -32.69
C ILE A 51 12.27 -27.59 -34.18
N GLU A 52 12.56 -26.31 -34.46
CA GLU A 52 13.47 -25.71 -35.47
C GLU A 52 13.27 -24.17 -35.41
N THR A 53 14.18 -23.36 -34.84
CA THR A 53 15.44 -22.81 -35.38
C THR A 53 15.34 -22.30 -36.82
N GLU A 54 15.37 -20.97 -36.98
CA GLU A 54 16.06 -20.33 -38.11
C GLU A 54 16.58 -18.95 -37.69
N THR A 55 17.86 -18.75 -37.97
CA THR A 55 18.66 -17.53 -37.82
C THR A 55 18.72 -16.87 -39.18
N GLU A 56 18.62 -15.55 -39.27
CA GLU A 56 19.36 -14.80 -40.30
C GLU A 56 19.52 -13.32 -39.92
N THR A 57 20.67 -12.80 -40.35
CA THR A 57 21.35 -11.56 -39.98
C THR A 57 21.58 -10.76 -41.26
N GLU A 58 21.44 -9.43 -41.22
CA GLU A 58 22.23 -8.43 -42.00
C GLU A 58 21.71 -7.01 -41.58
N THR A 59 22.45 -6.18 -40.81
CA THR A 59 23.47 -5.13 -41.18
C THR A 59 23.03 -4.21 -42.34
N GLU A 60 23.14 -2.87 -42.39
CA GLU A 60 23.87 -1.78 -41.73
C GLU A 60 23.06 -0.46 -41.89
N THR A 61 23.18 0.54 -41.00
CA THR A 61 23.70 1.88 -41.36
C THR A 61 23.89 2.78 -40.13
N ALA A 62 25.05 3.43 -40.11
CA ALA A 62 25.52 4.33 -39.08
C ALA A 62 24.88 5.73 -39.17
N THR A 63 24.66 6.35 -38.01
CA THR A 63 24.83 7.79 -37.82
C THR A 63 25.35 8.04 -36.40
N ASP A 64 26.56 8.57 -36.32
CA ASP A 64 27.14 9.20 -35.14
C ASP A 64 26.18 10.24 -34.54
N THR A 65 25.91 10.12 -33.25
CA THR A 65 25.57 11.29 -32.43
C THR A 65 26.30 11.15 -31.12
N ASP A 66 27.37 11.93 -31.03
CA ASP A 66 28.08 12.34 -29.83
C ASP A 66 27.06 12.65 -28.72
N SER A 67 27.00 11.80 -27.71
CA SER A 67 26.33 12.12 -26.45
C SER A 67 27.33 11.86 -25.34
N ALA A 68 27.74 12.96 -24.73
CA ALA A 68 28.64 13.01 -23.60
C ALA A 68 28.17 12.00 -22.55
N GLN A 69 28.98 10.96 -22.38
CA GLN A 69 28.87 10.00 -21.30
C GLN A 69 29.18 10.74 -19.99
N SER A 70 28.13 11.29 -19.37
CA SER A 70 28.15 11.47 -17.92
C SER A 70 28.39 10.09 -17.33
N ALA A 71 29.50 9.94 -16.63
CA ALA A 71 29.78 8.76 -15.83
C ALA A 71 28.76 8.73 -14.69
N ASP A 72 27.60 8.15 -14.99
CA ASP A 72 26.59 7.86 -13.99
C ASP A 72 27.08 6.67 -13.19
N SER A 73 27.05 6.82 -11.87
CA SER A 73 27.26 5.72 -10.94
C SER A 73 26.23 4.63 -11.31
N PRO A 74 26.55 3.32 -11.24
CA PRO A 74 25.56 2.31 -11.56
C PRO A 74 24.40 2.40 -10.55
N GLU A 75 23.33 3.07 -10.95
CA GLU A 75 22.05 3.06 -10.24
C GLU A 75 21.59 1.60 -10.23
N VAL A 76 21.44 1.03 -9.04
CA VAL A 76 20.90 -0.33 -8.90
C VAL A 76 19.44 -0.25 -9.35
N VAL A 77 19.17 -0.72 -10.57
CA VAL A 77 17.81 -0.74 -11.12
C VAL A 77 17.04 -1.85 -10.41
N LEU A 78 15.97 -1.47 -9.72
CA LEU A 78 15.03 -2.43 -9.15
C LEU A 78 14.26 -3.11 -10.29
N GLU A 79 14.38 -4.44 -10.40
CA GLU A 79 13.63 -5.21 -11.38
C GLU A 79 12.14 -5.24 -11.01
N GLY A 80 11.28 -4.71 -11.88
CA GLY A 80 9.84 -4.61 -11.64
C GLY A 80 9.12 -3.86 -12.75
N THR A 81 7.83 -3.60 -12.53
CA THR A 81 7.00 -2.81 -13.45
C THR A 81 6.80 -1.41 -12.88
N THR A 82 7.14 -0.36 -13.63
CA THR A 82 6.74 1.00 -13.27
C THR A 82 5.23 1.14 -13.41
N THR A 83 4.57 1.44 -12.30
CA THR A 83 3.13 1.61 -12.18
C THR A 83 2.83 3.04 -11.73
N GLU A 84 1.91 3.70 -12.43
CA GLU A 84 1.41 5.01 -12.04
C GLU A 84 0.25 4.85 -11.05
N SER A 85 0.20 5.71 -10.03
CA SER A 85 -0.96 5.76 -9.14
C SER A 85 -2.22 6.23 -9.86
N ASP A 86 -3.36 5.57 -9.74
CA ASP A 86 -4.60 6.09 -10.33
C ASP A 86 -5.17 7.31 -9.57
N SER A 87 -4.73 7.53 -8.33
CA SER A 87 -5.34 8.50 -7.41
C SER A 87 -4.42 9.70 -7.05
N GLN A 88 -3.12 9.59 -7.33
CA GLN A 88 -2.09 10.54 -6.92
C GLN A 88 -1.07 10.83 -8.03
N ASN A 89 -0.30 11.91 -7.89
CA ASN A 89 0.68 12.36 -8.89
C ASN A 89 2.07 11.73 -8.70
N TYR A 90 2.15 10.40 -8.56
CA TYR A 90 3.43 9.69 -8.51
C TYR A 90 3.42 8.36 -9.30
N SER A 91 4.60 7.88 -9.64
CA SER A 91 4.84 6.51 -10.13
C SER A 91 5.79 5.76 -9.18
N ILE A 92 5.70 4.44 -9.18
CA ILE A 92 6.52 3.52 -8.37
C ILE A 92 6.87 2.28 -9.19
N THR A 93 8.04 1.70 -8.98
CA THR A 93 8.39 0.38 -9.50
C THR A 93 7.87 -0.68 -8.55
N VAL A 94 6.94 -1.51 -9.04
CA VAL A 94 6.33 -2.62 -8.32
C VAL A 94 7.03 -3.91 -8.72
N VAL A 95 7.63 -4.62 -7.75
CA VAL A 95 8.27 -5.91 -7.99
C VAL A 95 7.23 -7.02 -8.17
N GLU A 96 7.63 -8.15 -8.77
CA GLU A 96 6.76 -9.31 -8.94
C GLU A 96 6.16 -9.79 -7.60
N GLY A 97 4.88 -10.16 -7.60
CA GLY A 97 4.17 -10.62 -6.40
C GLY A 97 3.58 -9.50 -5.54
N TYR A 98 3.72 -8.23 -5.93
CA TYR A 98 3.07 -7.10 -5.30
C TYR A 98 2.05 -6.44 -6.23
N GLU A 99 1.11 -5.70 -5.66
CA GLU A 99 0.09 -4.98 -6.42
C GLU A 99 -0.19 -3.61 -5.80
N LEU A 100 -0.24 -2.57 -6.64
CA LEU A 100 -0.62 -1.21 -6.23
C LEU A 100 -2.09 -0.99 -6.57
N THR A 101 -2.87 -0.52 -5.60
CA THR A 101 -4.28 -0.18 -5.77
C THR A 101 -4.59 1.18 -5.16
N GLY A 102 -5.47 1.96 -5.78
CA GLY A 102 -6.02 3.17 -5.15
C GLY A 102 -7.18 2.83 -4.21
N GLU A 103 -7.17 3.36 -2.98
CA GLU A 103 -8.25 3.13 -2.01
C GLU A 103 -9.20 4.35 -1.91
N GLU A 104 -8.68 5.45 -1.35
CA GLU A 104 -9.38 6.71 -1.08
C GLU A 104 -8.69 7.83 -1.89
N PRO A 105 -9.32 9.00 -2.09
CA PRO A 105 -8.59 10.14 -2.64
C PRO A 105 -7.31 10.39 -1.82
N ASN A 106 -6.18 10.49 -2.53
CA ASN A 106 -4.84 10.70 -1.98
C ASN A 106 -4.25 9.54 -1.16
N LYS A 107 -4.77 8.31 -1.33
CA LYS A 107 -4.22 7.12 -0.68
C LYS A 107 -4.18 5.93 -1.62
N ASP A 108 -3.01 5.32 -1.70
CA ASP A 108 -2.85 4.02 -2.35
C ASP A 108 -2.36 2.98 -1.35
N LEU A 109 -2.60 1.71 -1.70
CA LEU A 109 -2.15 0.54 -0.99
C LEU A 109 -1.33 -0.34 -1.94
N LEU A 110 -0.07 -0.55 -1.58
CA LEU A 110 0.81 -1.55 -2.19
C LEU A 110 0.85 -2.77 -1.27
N PHE A 111 0.43 -3.95 -1.72
CA PHE A 111 0.39 -5.14 -0.87
C PHE A 111 1.04 -6.36 -1.52
N ASN A 112 1.54 -7.28 -0.69
CA ASN A 112 2.06 -8.57 -1.15
C ASN A 112 0.89 -9.50 -1.46
N GLN A 113 0.80 -9.99 -2.70
CA GLN A 113 -0.32 -10.84 -3.15
C GLN A 113 -0.33 -12.21 -2.48
N ASN A 114 0.80 -12.66 -1.91
CA ASN A 114 0.89 -13.92 -1.17
C ASN A 114 0.60 -13.76 0.34
N ASN A 115 0.61 -12.53 0.85
CA ASN A 115 0.33 -12.20 2.25
C ASN A 115 -0.12 -10.73 2.37
N ASP A 116 -1.43 -10.49 2.25
CA ASP A 116 -2.01 -9.13 2.25
C ASP A 116 -1.89 -8.39 3.58
N LEU A 117 -1.54 -9.10 4.67
CA LEU A 117 -1.14 -8.47 5.94
C LEU A 117 0.16 -7.66 5.80
N GLN A 118 0.95 -7.95 4.77
CA GLN A 118 2.11 -7.17 4.37
C GLN A 118 1.68 -6.14 3.35
N SER A 119 1.67 -4.88 3.77
CA SER A 119 1.22 -3.79 2.92
C SER A 119 1.88 -2.48 3.27
N MET A 120 1.93 -1.57 2.30
CA MET A 120 2.41 -0.21 2.43
C MET A 120 1.34 0.74 1.94
N ARG A 121 0.82 1.57 2.84
CA ARG A 121 0.01 2.72 2.48
C ARG A 121 0.92 3.84 2.00
N ILE A 122 0.55 4.46 0.88
CA ILE A 122 1.28 5.55 0.24
C ILE A 122 0.38 6.79 0.16
N GLU A 123 0.85 7.87 0.78
CA GLU A 123 0.24 9.19 0.73
C GLU A 123 1.29 10.18 0.21
N THR A 124 0.95 10.99 -0.78
CA THR A 124 1.82 12.02 -1.35
C THR A 124 1.19 13.39 -1.24
N PHE A 125 2.02 14.39 -0.98
CA PHE A 125 1.61 15.77 -0.83
C PHE A 125 2.50 16.66 -1.70
N SER A 126 1.94 17.71 -2.28
CA SER A 126 2.77 18.78 -2.83
C SER A 126 3.47 19.52 -1.70
N ALA A 127 4.76 19.82 -1.85
CA ALA A 127 5.50 20.67 -0.92
C ALA A 127 4.92 22.11 -0.82
N ASP A 128 4.06 22.51 -1.75
CA ASP A 128 3.32 23.78 -1.70
C ASP A 128 2.06 23.70 -0.80
N GLU A 129 1.60 22.49 -0.46
CA GLU A 129 0.33 22.24 0.26
C GLU A 129 0.53 21.75 1.69
N ALA A 130 1.69 21.14 1.98
CA ALA A 130 2.04 20.62 3.30
C ALA A 130 3.52 20.86 3.61
N THR A 131 3.87 20.90 4.90
CA THR A 131 5.27 20.89 5.34
C THR A 131 5.69 19.48 5.73
N ILE A 132 6.98 19.15 5.59
CA ILE A 132 7.47 17.83 5.96
C ILE A 132 7.30 17.57 7.46
N GLU A 133 7.43 18.61 8.29
CA GLU A 133 7.26 18.51 9.74
C GLU A 133 5.82 18.14 10.12
N ASP A 134 4.82 18.77 9.51
CA ASP A 134 3.41 18.45 9.76
C ASP A 134 3.09 16.99 9.36
N VAL A 135 3.63 16.55 8.23
CA VAL A 135 3.45 15.18 7.73
C VAL A 135 4.17 14.18 8.65
N GLN A 136 5.35 14.52 9.18
CA GLN A 136 6.07 13.70 10.15
C GLN A 136 5.33 13.60 11.49
N GLU A 137 4.79 14.69 12.03
CA GLU A 137 3.97 14.65 13.25
C GLU A 137 2.73 13.77 13.05
N ASN A 138 2.09 13.89 11.88
CA ASN A 138 0.97 13.05 11.51
C ASN A 138 1.36 11.57 11.39
N LEU A 139 2.53 11.26 10.84
CA LEU A 139 3.05 9.89 10.79
C LEU A 139 3.24 9.32 12.20
N VAL A 140 3.91 10.04 13.09
CA VAL A 140 4.16 9.56 14.47
C VAL A 140 2.84 9.29 15.19
N THR A 141 1.84 10.16 15.00
CA THR A 141 0.48 9.95 15.53
C THR A 141 -0.17 8.68 14.95
N THR A 142 -0.01 8.45 13.64
CA THR A 142 -0.53 7.25 12.95
C THR A 142 0.12 5.96 13.49
N LEU A 143 1.43 5.97 13.68
CA LEU A 143 2.16 4.83 14.27
C LEU A 143 1.70 4.58 15.70
N GLN A 144 1.63 5.63 16.53
CA GLN A 144 1.21 5.47 17.92
C GLN A 144 -0.19 4.88 18.07
N ALA A 145 -1.11 5.19 17.13
CA ALA A 145 -2.45 4.60 17.09
C ALA A 145 -2.45 3.10 16.76
N SER A 146 -1.38 2.57 16.17
CA SER A 146 -1.26 1.13 15.87
C SER A 146 -0.99 0.30 17.13
N ASN A 147 -0.43 0.92 18.19
CA ASN A 147 -0.31 0.30 19.50
C ASN A 147 -0.15 1.37 20.60
N GLU A 148 -1.25 1.76 21.25
CA GLU A 148 -1.26 2.77 22.33
C GLU A 148 -0.40 2.41 23.55
N SER A 149 -0.05 1.12 23.72
CA SER A 149 0.75 0.63 24.84
C SER A 149 2.25 0.54 24.54
N SER A 150 2.65 0.74 23.28
CA SER A 150 4.04 0.72 22.84
C SER A 150 4.53 2.13 22.54
N THR A 151 5.82 2.26 22.24
CA THR A 151 6.48 3.54 21.96
C THR A 151 6.99 3.55 20.54
N VAL A 152 6.72 4.63 19.81
CA VAL A 152 7.38 4.89 18.53
C VAL A 152 8.87 5.08 18.74
N THR A 153 9.68 4.39 17.94
CA THR A 153 11.15 4.44 17.97
C THR A 153 11.69 4.74 16.58
N GLU A 154 12.87 5.35 16.52
CA GLU A 154 13.56 5.61 15.26
C GLU A 154 14.18 4.32 14.68
N ILE A 155 14.08 4.15 13.36
CA ILE A 155 14.78 3.08 12.62
C ILE A 155 16.22 3.56 12.38
N LYS A 156 17.20 2.73 12.76
CA LYS A 156 18.64 3.08 12.65
C LYS A 156 19.42 2.23 11.65
N ASP A 157 18.81 1.15 11.18
CA ASP A 157 19.41 0.31 10.15
C ASP A 157 19.22 0.98 8.80
N GLU A 158 20.32 1.39 8.17
CA GLU A 158 20.30 2.11 6.89
C GLU A 158 19.66 1.27 5.77
N ASN A 159 19.70 -0.06 5.85
CA ASN A 159 19.06 -0.93 4.85
C ASN A 159 17.53 -0.92 4.95
N LEU A 160 16.98 -0.39 6.05
CA LEU A 160 15.55 -0.29 6.29
C LEU A 160 15.04 1.14 6.15
N ILE A 161 15.82 2.03 5.51
CA ILE A 161 15.51 3.43 5.28
C ILE A 161 15.67 3.71 3.79
N PRO A 162 14.72 4.40 3.13
CA PRO A 162 14.91 4.82 1.73
C PRO A 162 16.09 5.81 1.60
N THR A 163 17.07 5.48 0.75
CA THR A 163 18.38 6.20 0.65
C THR A 163 18.78 6.65 -0.76
N ASN A 164 17.92 6.52 -1.77
CA ASN A 164 18.20 7.02 -3.13
C ASN A 164 18.68 8.49 -3.11
N GLU A 165 19.68 8.85 -3.94
CA GLU A 165 20.32 10.18 -3.90
C GLU A 165 19.35 11.35 -4.14
N ALA A 166 18.22 11.12 -4.81
CA ALA A 166 17.18 12.12 -5.02
C ALA A 166 16.28 12.35 -3.79
N ILE A 167 16.31 11.44 -2.82
CA ILE A 167 15.54 11.49 -1.57
C ILE A 167 16.23 12.41 -0.56
N LYS A 168 15.43 13.26 0.09
CA LYS A 168 15.88 14.26 1.06
C LYS A 168 15.01 14.23 2.31
N ASN A 169 15.57 14.76 3.39
CA ASN A 169 14.86 14.98 4.66
C ASN A 169 14.11 13.74 5.18
N THR A 170 14.73 12.57 5.02
CA THR A 170 14.12 11.29 5.43
C THR A 170 13.98 11.18 6.94
N SER A 171 12.81 10.74 7.36
CA SER A 171 12.47 10.36 8.73
C SER A 171 11.91 8.94 8.73
N ALA A 172 12.46 8.06 9.56
CA ALA A 172 12.09 6.65 9.62
C ALA A 172 11.80 6.22 11.06
N HIS A 173 10.59 5.72 11.30
CA HIS A 173 10.12 5.33 12.62
C HIS A 173 9.41 3.98 12.57
N GLN A 174 9.34 3.30 13.71
CA GLN A 174 8.61 2.05 13.84
C GLN A 174 7.97 1.93 15.22
N ILE A 175 6.94 1.09 15.30
CA ILE A 175 6.31 0.69 16.56
C ILE A 175 6.05 -0.82 16.55
N ASP A 176 6.25 -1.45 17.70
CA ASP A 176 5.91 -2.86 17.90
C ASP A 176 4.38 -3.02 18.07
N THR A 177 3.81 -4.01 17.40
CA THR A 177 2.42 -4.45 17.58
C THR A 177 2.40 -5.95 17.94
N PRO A 178 1.26 -6.50 18.39
CA PRO A 178 1.15 -7.94 18.62
C PRO A 178 1.35 -8.80 17.36
N GLU A 179 1.09 -8.24 16.18
CA GLU A 179 1.10 -8.93 14.88
C GLU A 179 2.43 -8.76 14.14
N GLY A 180 3.24 -7.78 14.54
CA GLY A 180 4.55 -7.51 13.96
C GLY A 180 5.02 -6.10 14.23
N LYS A 181 5.53 -5.45 13.19
CA LYS A 181 5.96 -4.05 13.25
C LYS A 181 5.15 -3.24 12.28
N VAL A 182 4.84 -2.02 12.68
CA VAL A 182 4.39 -0.98 11.75
C VAL A 182 5.53 0.01 11.62
N SER A 183 6.06 0.13 10.41
CA SER A 183 7.12 1.06 10.05
C SER A 183 6.54 2.25 9.29
N GLY A 184 7.13 3.42 9.48
CA GLY A 184 6.66 4.66 8.89
C GLY A 184 7.81 5.48 8.35
N TYR A 185 7.60 6.08 7.19
CA TYR A 185 8.60 6.90 6.53
C TYR A 185 7.99 8.23 6.09
N VAL A 186 8.73 9.32 6.24
CA VAL A 186 8.46 10.58 5.56
C VAL A 186 9.74 11.02 4.86
N PHE A 187 9.64 11.42 3.60
CA PHE A 187 10.77 11.99 2.86
C PHE A 187 10.30 12.91 1.75
N GLU A 188 11.23 13.71 1.23
CA GLU A 188 11.01 14.56 0.07
C GLU A 188 11.71 14.01 -1.16
N ARG A 189 11.04 14.06 -2.31
CA ARG A 189 11.65 13.81 -3.62
C ARG A 189 10.93 14.59 -4.69
N GLU A 190 11.68 15.32 -5.51
CA GLU A 190 11.16 16.02 -6.70
C GLU A 190 9.95 16.95 -6.42
N GLY A 191 9.91 17.56 -5.22
CA GLY A 191 8.82 18.45 -4.80
C GLY A 191 7.60 17.74 -4.22
N LEU A 192 7.61 16.41 -4.14
CA LEU A 192 6.66 15.61 -3.38
C LEU A 192 7.19 15.38 -1.96
N ILE A 193 6.29 15.50 -0.98
CA ILE A 193 6.46 14.91 0.34
C ILE A 193 5.74 13.56 0.30
N VAL A 194 6.46 12.48 0.57
CA VAL A 194 5.95 11.12 0.58
C VAL A 194 5.83 10.65 2.03
N LYS A 195 4.66 10.15 2.41
CA LYS A 195 4.39 9.50 3.69
C LYS A 195 4.02 8.04 3.43
N LEU A 196 4.73 7.15 4.10
CA LEU A 196 4.53 5.71 4.01
C LEU A 196 4.15 5.13 5.37
N THR A 197 3.27 4.14 5.38
CA THR A 197 2.99 3.30 6.54
C THR A 197 3.00 1.84 6.11
N VAL A 198 4.00 1.09 6.55
CA VAL A 198 4.23 -0.31 6.21
C VAL A 198 3.78 -1.19 7.38
N PHE A 199 2.87 -2.10 7.10
CA PHE A 199 2.48 -3.19 7.98
C PHE A 199 3.28 -4.42 7.58
N ASP A 200 4.00 -5.02 8.52
CA ASP A 200 4.81 -6.21 8.28
C ASP A 200 4.61 -7.26 9.38
N THR A 201 4.89 -8.51 9.02
CA THR A 201 4.66 -9.69 9.85
C THR A 201 5.97 -10.25 10.39
N VAL A 202 5.95 -10.82 11.60
CA VAL A 202 7.16 -11.41 12.22
C VAL A 202 7.67 -12.66 11.51
N GLU A 203 6.78 -13.49 10.96
CA GLU A 203 7.14 -14.81 10.45
C GLU A 203 7.83 -14.74 9.08
N THR A 204 7.40 -13.80 8.24
CA THR A 204 7.90 -13.60 6.88
C THR A 204 8.14 -12.12 6.61
N PRO A 205 9.16 -11.47 7.19
CA PRO A 205 9.37 -10.04 7.02
C PRO A 205 9.57 -9.64 5.56
N ALA A 206 8.93 -8.54 5.15
CA ALA A 206 8.98 -8.00 3.79
C ALA A 206 9.38 -6.51 3.75
N LEU A 207 9.69 -5.90 4.90
CA LEU A 207 10.00 -4.47 5.01
C LEU A 207 11.08 -4.00 4.02
N GLU A 208 12.16 -4.76 3.84
CA GLU A 208 13.24 -4.39 2.91
C GLU A 208 12.73 -4.25 1.47
N THR A 209 11.87 -5.16 1.03
CA THR A 209 11.26 -5.11 -0.31
C THR A 209 10.36 -3.87 -0.46
N PHE A 210 9.60 -3.51 0.58
CA PHE A 210 8.83 -2.26 0.56
C PHE A 210 9.73 -1.02 0.51
N VAL A 211 10.85 -1.01 1.25
CA VAL A 211 11.83 0.08 1.22
C VAL A 211 12.43 0.22 -0.17
N GLN A 212 12.83 -0.88 -0.82
CA GLN A 212 13.34 -0.86 -2.18
C GLN A 212 12.33 -0.28 -3.18
N MET A 213 11.05 -0.68 -3.10
CA MET A 213 10.01 -0.10 -3.96
C MET A 213 9.79 1.39 -3.64
N ALA A 214 9.79 1.78 -2.36
CA ALA A 214 9.64 3.16 -1.92
C ALA A 214 10.74 4.09 -2.47
N GLU A 215 11.97 3.59 -2.61
CA GLU A 215 13.09 4.32 -3.22
C GLU A 215 12.86 4.70 -4.69
N THR A 216 11.87 4.11 -5.35
CA THR A 216 11.54 4.38 -6.75
C THR A 216 10.37 5.36 -6.93
N ILE A 217 9.71 5.77 -5.83
CA ILE A 217 8.60 6.73 -5.87
C ILE A 217 9.10 8.06 -6.42
N LYS A 218 8.47 8.56 -7.48
CA LYS A 218 8.80 9.84 -8.12
C LYS A 218 7.58 10.50 -8.74
N ILE A 219 7.65 11.79 -9.03
CA ILE A 219 6.55 12.50 -9.68
C ILE A 219 6.30 11.95 -11.09
N LYS A 220 5.05 12.01 -11.55
CA LYS A 220 4.69 11.66 -12.94
C LYS A 220 4.99 12.80 -13.91
#